data_AF-A0A381ZG28-F1
#
_entry.id   AF-A0A381ZG28-F1
#
_cell.length_a   1.000
_cell.length_b   1.000
_cell.length_c   1.000
_cell.angle_alpha   90.00
_cell.angle_beta   90.00
_cell.angle_gamma   90.00
#
_symmetry.space_group_name_H-M   'P 1'
#
loop_
_entity.id
_entity.type
_entity.pdbx_description
1 polymer ?
#
loop_
_entity_poly.entity_id
_entity_poly.type
_entity_poly.pdbx_seq_one_letter_code
_entity_poly.pdbx_strand_id
1 'polypeptide(L)' 'FLIHQSVGRGQLVAFAEDPNYRAYAEATQLLFMNAVLLGPGR' A
#
# COMPACT_ATOMS: atom_id res chain seq x y z
N PHE A 1 8.62 -6.34 -1.72
CA PHE A 1 9.21 -4.98 -1.79
C PHE A 1 8.07 -3.95 -1.97
N LEU A 2 8.16 -2.77 -1.33
CA LEU A 2 7.17 -1.69 -1.39
C LEU A 2 7.83 -0.44 -2.01
N ILE A 3 7.12 0.25 -2.91
CA ILE A 3 7.53 1.56 -3.42
C ILE A 3 6.55 2.61 -2.92
N HIS A 4 7.06 3.72 -2.39
CA HIS A 4 6.27 4.87 -1.94
C HIS A 4 6.83 6.15 -2.57
N GLN A 5 5.96 6.94 -3.21
CA GLN A 5 6.33 8.20 -3.84
C GLN A 5 5.22 9.25 -3.67
N SER A 6 5.59 10.49 -3.35
CA SER A 6 4.66 11.62 -3.38
C SER A 6 4.45 12.13 -4.81
N VAL A 7 3.19 12.39 -5.18
CA VAL A 7 2.82 12.91 -6.52
C VAL A 7 1.81 14.04 -6.36
N GLY A 8 2.27 15.29 -6.49
CA GLY A 8 1.44 16.46 -6.26
C GLY A 8 0.92 16.50 -4.81
N ARG A 9 -0.41 16.51 -4.65
CA ARG A 9 -1.08 16.37 -3.33
C ARG A 9 -1.39 14.90 -2.97
N GLY A 10 -1.01 13.96 -3.84
CA GLY A 10 -1.27 12.53 -3.75
C GLY A 10 -0.07 11.70 -3.28
N GLN A 11 -0.29 10.39 -3.09
CA GLN A 11 0.75 9.39 -2.81
C GLN A 11 0.53 8.21 -3.75
N LEU A 12 1.63 7.66 -4.27
CA LEU A 12 1.66 6.43 -5.04
C LEU A 12 2.30 5.35 -4.17
N VAL A 13 1.55 4.26 -3.96
CA VAL A 13 2.02 3.07 -3.22
C VAL A 13 1.93 1.89 -4.17
N ALA A 14 3.07 1.25 -4.45
CA ALA A 14 3.12 0.05 -5.29
C ALA A 14 3.67 -1.15 -4.52
N PHE A 15 3.03 -2.29 -4.74
CA PHE A 15 3.36 -3.57 -4.11
C PHE A 15 3.99 -4.48 -5.17
N ALA A 16 5.11 -5.13 -4.83
CA ALA A 16 5.80 -6.05 -5.74
C ALA A 16 5.09 -7.39 -5.93
N GLU A 17 4.11 -7.70 -5.08
CA GLU A 17 3.30 -8.92 -5.09
C GLU A 17 1.83 -8.52 -4.95
N ASP A 18 0.91 -9.40 -5.35
CA ASP A 18 -0.53 -9.16 -5.18
C ASP A 18 -0.88 -9.08 -3.68
N PRO A 19 -1.27 -7.90 -3.17
CA PRO A 19 -1.59 -7.73 -1.75
C PRO A 19 -2.89 -8.41 -1.34
N ASN A 20 -3.73 -8.84 -2.29
CA ASN A 20 -5.00 -9.50 -2.06
C ASN A 20 -4.93 -11.03 -2.25
N TYR A 21 -3.74 -11.58 -2.50
CA TYR A 21 -3.57 -13.01 -2.64
C TYR A 21 -3.71 -13.70 -1.27
N ARG A 22 -4.75 -14.52 -1.13
CA ARG A 22 -5.20 -15.12 0.14
C ARG A 22 -4.22 -16.12 0.79
N ALA A 23 -3.04 -16.34 0.20
CA ALA A 23 -1.98 -17.18 0.76
C ALA A 23 -0.71 -16.39 1.16
N TYR A 24 -0.71 -15.06 1.03
CA TYR A 24 0.44 -14.23 1.43
C TYR A 24 0.32 -13.74 2.88
N ALA A 25 1.45 -13.37 3.48
CA ALA A 25 1.59 -13.04 4.89
C ALA A 25 0.64 -11.91 5.34
N GLU A 26 -0.02 -12.10 6.49
CA GLU A 26 -0.92 -11.14 7.15
C GLU A 26 -0.40 -9.69 7.16
N ALA A 27 0.92 -9.53 7.31
CA ALA A 27 1.60 -8.24 7.27
C ALA A 27 1.42 -7.46 5.94
N THR A 28 1.38 -8.13 4.79
CA THR A 28 1.17 -7.49 3.48
C THR A 28 -0.25 -6.95 3.36
N GLN A 29 -1.24 -7.66 3.91
CA GLN A 29 -2.63 -7.22 3.94
C GLN A 29 -2.81 -5.99 4.86
N LEU A 30 -2.14 -5.96 6.01
CA LEU A 30 -2.13 -4.79 6.90
C LEU A 30 -1.49 -3.57 6.23
N LEU A 31 -0.39 -3.76 5.51
CA LEU A 31 0.28 -2.69 4.77
C LEU A 31 -0.59 -2.13 3.64
N PHE A 32 -1.35 -3.00 2.95
CA PHE A 32 -2.34 -2.58 1.96
C PHE A 32 -3.46 -1.73 2.59
N MET A 33 -4.03 -2.17 3.71
CA MET A 33 -5.05 -1.39 4.43
C MET A 33 -4.52 -0.01 4.85
N ASN A 34 -3.28 0.06 5.37
CA ASN A 34 -2.66 1.33 5.74
C ASN A 34 -2.44 2.24 4.52
N ALA A 35 -2.06 1.70 3.36
CA ALA A 35 -1.89 2.48 2.14
C ALA A 35 -3.21 3.13 1.67
N VAL A 36 -4.35 2.47 1.90
CA VAL A 36 -5.69 2.99 1.56
C VAL A 36 -6.17 4.00 2.60
N LEU A 37 -6.08 3.66 3.90
CA LEU A 37 -6.65 4.46 4.98
C LEU A 37 -5.80 5.67 5.36
N LEU A 38 -4.48 5.54 5.26
CA LEU A 38 -3.50 6.59 5.56
C LEU A 38 -2.93 7.22 4.30
N GLY A 39 -3.53 6.94 3.14
CA GLY A 39 -3.32 7.72 1.92
C GLY A 39 -3.59 9.21 2.18
N PRO A 40 -3.19 10.12 1.29
CA PRO A 40 -3.06 11.55 1.52
C PRO A 40 -4.41 12.23 1.80
N GLY A 41 -4.89 12.07 3.02
CA GLY A 41 -5.94 12.83 3.67
C GLY A 41 -5.28 13.94 4.48
N ARG A 42 -4.72 14.93 3.79
CA ARG A 42 -4.52 16.27 4.34
C ARG A 42 -4.44 17.31 3.25
#